data_AF-A0A661TMN4-F1
#
_entry.id   AF-A0A661TMN4-F1
#
_cell.length_a   1.000
_cell.length_b   1.000
_cell.length_c   1.000
_cell.angle_alpha   90.00
_cell.angle_beta   90.00
_cell.angle_gamma   90.00
#
_symmetry.space_group_name_H-M   'P 1'
#
loop_
_entity.id
_entity.type
_entity.pdbx_description
1 polymer ?
#
loop_
_entity_poly.entity_id
_entity_poly.type
_entity_poly.pdbx_seq_one_letter_code
_entity_poly.pdbx_strand_id
1 'polypeptide(L)'
;MTKKPLIFIFVFLVLISNVAAQTLIYNSTEEWETNDPDNEEWLYKCYEKATQTYYLMTWDATGYYNCDNVPTDQTGYPRITFDTNQITSSAGATFNAVIEFKAQTAGNYNITYDLVSQGTTDNLILNYTGTILLNDSSIGSINGSFNKSLVNGESLYFHLDSRGANFNDKNTKNEILIYSFGGDNIITISAVNAETSNGINIFNSSIYYEDDTLLYYNNTLTGNILFNMSGKPLENYTIFFYASGFETKNITIEYEAISSNYEFLVNPSPTINLSFYDETTTNIISGINITAEFWNDQEGYKSITQTGNIEQLLGTAGNYNIKFYANGYATKFYFFDIDTNDYKNINLYMSNNSGITNITATIKDQNLNELEGAVFIVEKYNINTGEYLISERLAADFEGKVRFKAIIYDEYYRFKIYFNNILSFQSIPTTIKSEEINFIITLGNSIAQGFNDILNIDYSHYFDNINDRFVFTYSNLQGTVTGINVYTNRITSHGDVLYNSSSQTAASGTIYQSVANISGYYYESCAYGITSNTEELISCEGVRFNEEITENAKTLALFWLFFITVLFAMGALYNISVGLVITPIPFLIFEFIGFTSIGLPYAMGVQVLFIVIALVVNK
;
A
#
# COMPACT_ATOMS: atom_id res chain seq x y z
N MET A 1 -61.22 20.04 71.56
CA MET A 1 -60.09 20.53 70.74
C MET A 1 -60.33 20.11 69.30
N THR A 2 -60.49 21.11 68.43
CA THR A 2 -60.94 21.01 67.04
C THR A 2 -59.89 20.33 66.15
N LYS A 3 -60.28 19.21 65.53
CA LYS A 3 -59.55 18.60 64.42
C LYS A 3 -59.66 19.50 63.19
N LYS A 4 -58.55 20.09 62.76
CA LYS A 4 -58.38 20.57 61.38
C LYS A 4 -57.78 19.42 60.57
N PRO A 5 -58.28 19.09 59.37
CA PRO A 5 -57.54 18.25 58.45
C PRO A 5 -56.48 19.13 57.78
N LEU A 6 -55.20 18.88 58.04
CA LEU A 6 -54.13 19.49 57.27
C LEU A 6 -53.59 18.46 56.28
N ILE A 7 -53.90 18.71 55.01
CA ILE A 7 -53.27 18.15 53.83
C ILE A 7 -51.78 18.49 53.92
N PHE A 8 -50.95 17.55 54.33
CA PHE A 8 -49.49 17.72 54.36
C PHE A 8 -48.74 16.41 54.12
N ILE A 9 -49.21 15.58 53.20
CA ILE A 9 -48.45 14.43 52.68
C ILE A 9 -48.84 14.27 51.21
N PHE A 10 -48.23 15.05 50.31
CA PHE A 10 -48.15 14.71 48.87
C PHE A 10 -47.18 15.62 48.09
N VAL A 11 -46.63 16.67 48.69
CA VAL A 11 -45.70 17.60 48.00
C VAL A 11 -44.23 17.12 48.02
N PHE A 12 -43.85 16.20 48.92
CA PHE A 12 -42.45 15.78 49.04
C PHE A 12 -42.04 14.63 48.10
N LEU A 13 -43.00 13.83 47.59
CA LEU A 13 -42.69 12.80 46.58
C LEU A 13 -42.59 13.34 45.16
N VAL A 14 -43.14 14.53 44.89
CA VAL A 14 -43.07 15.20 43.57
C VAL A 14 -41.78 16.02 43.41
N LEU A 15 -41.09 16.34 44.51
CA LEU A 15 -39.81 17.05 44.47
C LEU A 15 -38.60 16.13 44.21
N ILE A 16 -38.69 14.83 44.49
CA ILE A 16 -37.62 13.87 44.14
C ILE A 16 -37.69 13.45 42.66
N SER A 17 -38.86 13.54 42.02
CA SER A 17 -39.01 13.26 40.58
C SER A 17 -38.64 14.44 39.66
N ASN A 18 -38.46 15.65 40.19
CA ASN A 18 -38.19 16.87 39.41
C ASN A 18 -36.78 17.46 39.58
N VAL A 19 -35.88 16.82 40.34
CA VAL A 19 -34.45 17.24 40.44
C VAL A 19 -33.55 16.48 39.45
N ALA A 20 -34.10 15.49 38.73
CA ALA A 20 -33.40 14.80 37.63
C ALA A 20 -33.62 15.47 36.25
N ALA A 21 -34.34 16.59 36.17
CA ALA A 21 -34.57 17.29 34.91
C ALA A 21 -34.53 18.81 35.09
N GLN A 22 -33.56 19.46 34.42
CA GLN A 22 -33.32 20.91 34.29
C GLN A 22 -32.65 21.56 35.52
N THR A 23 -31.40 22.00 35.46
CA THR A 23 -30.98 23.17 34.68
C THR A 23 -29.47 23.14 34.39
N LEU A 24 -29.13 23.12 33.10
CA LEU A 24 -27.88 23.57 32.49
C LEU A 24 -27.83 25.10 32.53
N ILE A 25 -26.82 25.71 33.16
CA ILE A 25 -26.19 26.97 32.70
C ILE A 25 -24.75 26.98 33.24
N TYR A 26 -23.75 26.77 32.38
CA TYR A 26 -22.42 27.35 32.62
C TYR A 26 -21.89 27.94 31.32
N ASN A 27 -21.38 29.16 31.45
CA ASN A 27 -21.11 30.11 30.39
C ASN A 27 -20.07 29.61 29.40
N SER A 28 -20.44 29.57 28.12
CA SER A 28 -19.52 29.70 27.00
C SER A 28 -19.17 31.19 26.84
N THR A 29 -18.00 31.60 27.33
CA THR A 29 -17.30 32.76 26.80
C THR A 29 -16.25 32.25 25.83
N GLU A 30 -16.53 32.43 24.54
CA GLU A 30 -15.52 32.48 23.51
C GLU A 30 -14.54 33.61 23.85
N GLU A 31 -13.34 33.24 24.31
CA GLU A 31 -12.16 34.08 24.15
C GLU A 31 -11.34 33.52 22.99
N TRP A 32 -11.25 34.32 21.93
CA TRP A 32 -10.22 34.20 20.92
C TRP A 32 -8.89 34.61 21.56
N GLU A 33 -8.13 33.64 22.06
CA GLU A 33 -6.70 33.81 22.28
C GLU A 33 -5.93 33.29 21.07
N THR A 34 -5.71 34.18 20.12
CA THR A 34 -4.50 34.18 19.29
C THR A 34 -3.35 34.64 20.17
N ASN A 35 -2.43 33.75 20.55
CA ASN A 35 -1.00 34.00 20.80
C ASN A 35 -0.35 32.75 21.40
N ASP A 36 0.18 31.89 20.54
CA ASP A 36 1.29 31.00 20.90
C ASP A 36 2.51 31.45 20.08
N PRO A 37 3.54 32.03 20.73
CA PRO A 37 4.79 32.40 20.08
C PRO A 37 5.92 31.45 20.50
N ASP A 38 5.75 30.13 20.52
CA ASP A 38 6.87 29.19 20.65
C ASP A 38 6.73 28.02 19.65
N ASN A 39 6.90 28.36 18.38
CA ASN A 39 7.00 27.44 17.27
C ASN A 39 8.48 27.27 16.89
N GLU A 40 9.19 26.37 17.57
CA GLU A 40 10.47 25.80 17.10
C GLU A 40 10.81 24.58 17.98
N GLU A 41 10.69 23.37 17.43
CA GLU A 41 11.64 22.25 17.58
C GLU A 41 11.04 20.93 17.06
N TRP A 42 11.44 20.53 15.85
CA TRP A 42 11.34 19.15 15.39
C TRP A 42 12.52 18.35 15.96
N LEU A 43 12.21 17.38 16.81
CA LEU A 43 13.17 16.48 17.45
C LEU A 43 13.46 15.28 16.53
N TYR A 44 14.57 15.30 15.80
CA TYR A 44 15.20 14.09 15.26
C TYR A 44 16.34 13.67 16.19
N LYS A 45 16.18 12.50 16.81
CA LYS A 45 17.26 11.78 17.52
C LYS A 45 18.24 11.19 16.51
N CYS A 46 19.49 11.63 16.53
CA CYS A 46 20.64 10.86 16.05
C CYS A 46 21.79 10.93 17.08
N TYR A 47 22.58 9.87 17.07
CA TYR A 47 23.49 9.37 18.09
C TYR A 47 24.73 10.24 18.40
N GLU A 48 25.38 9.86 19.50
CA GLU A 48 26.57 10.40 20.16
C GLU A 48 27.76 10.83 19.27
N LYS A 49 28.43 11.87 19.76
CA LYS A 49 29.49 12.70 19.14
C LYS A 49 30.87 12.02 19.18
N ALA A 50 31.55 12.01 18.04
CA ALA A 50 32.97 11.72 17.91
C ALA A 50 33.86 12.86 18.48
N THR A 51 35.03 12.48 18.99
CA THR A 51 36.15 13.35 19.39
C THR A 51 36.67 14.18 18.21
N GLN A 52 36.65 15.52 18.32
CA GLN A 52 37.16 16.42 17.27
C GLN A 52 38.67 16.66 17.40
N THR A 53 39.37 16.59 16.27
CA THR A 53 40.79 16.94 16.07
C THR A 53 40.87 18.34 15.45
N TYR A 54 41.77 19.20 15.93
CA TYR A 54 42.03 20.52 15.34
C TYR A 54 43.21 20.46 14.37
N TYR A 55 43.11 21.18 13.24
CA TYR A 55 44.19 21.36 12.27
C TYR A 55 44.75 22.78 12.33
N LEU A 56 46.08 22.92 12.35
CA LEU A 56 46.78 24.19 12.27
C LEU A 56 47.50 24.26 10.92
N MET A 57 47.27 25.33 10.16
CA MET A 57 48.01 25.61 8.92
C MET A 57 48.67 26.99 9.06
N THR A 58 50.00 27.05 8.96
CA THR A 58 50.72 28.33 8.89
C THR A 58 51.04 28.66 7.44
N TRP A 59 50.51 29.79 6.98
CA TRP A 59 50.87 30.43 5.71
C TRP A 59 51.67 31.70 6.04
N ASP A 60 52.89 31.80 5.51
CA ASP A 60 53.68 33.03 5.59
C ASP A 60 53.22 34.03 4.52
N ALA A 61 52.07 34.66 4.76
CA ALA A 61 51.62 35.90 4.14
C ALA A 61 50.51 36.50 5.02
N THR A 62 50.70 37.74 5.47
CA THR A 62 49.86 38.43 6.45
C THR A 62 48.37 38.51 6.06
N GLY A 63 47.55 37.68 6.68
CA GLY A 63 46.09 37.78 6.67
C GLY A 63 45.44 36.66 7.49
N TYR A 64 44.74 37.00 8.58
CA TYR A 64 44.01 36.03 9.41
C TYR A 64 42.61 35.79 8.86
N TYR A 65 42.23 34.52 8.66
CA TYR A 65 40.84 34.09 8.49
C TYR A 65 40.52 32.98 9.50
N ASN A 66 39.37 33.10 10.17
CA ASN A 66 38.84 32.12 11.11
C ASN A 66 37.97 31.11 10.34
N CYS A 67 38.25 29.81 10.45
CA CYS A 67 37.55 28.75 9.72
C CYS A 67 36.56 28.04 10.65
N ASP A 68 35.39 28.64 10.87
CA ASP A 68 34.33 28.01 11.67
C ASP A 68 33.27 27.25 10.84
N ASN A 69 33.36 27.20 9.50
CA ASN A 69 32.40 26.46 8.67
C ASN A 69 33.06 25.91 7.39
N VAL A 70 33.53 24.66 7.44
CA VAL A 70 33.86 23.89 6.21
C VAL A 70 32.68 22.96 5.95
N PRO A 71 31.97 23.06 4.80
CA PRO A 71 30.89 22.13 4.49
C PRO A 71 31.48 20.73 4.27
N THR A 72 30.98 19.75 5.03
CA THR A 72 31.18 18.33 4.72
C THR A 72 30.17 17.93 3.66
N ASP A 73 30.57 17.09 2.70
CA ASP A 73 29.58 16.42 1.86
C ASP A 73 28.78 15.38 2.66
N GLN A 74 27.78 14.75 2.02
CA GLN A 74 26.88 13.78 2.67
C GLN A 74 27.59 12.53 3.22
N THR A 75 28.91 12.39 3.04
CA THR A 75 29.72 11.29 3.58
C THR A 75 30.61 11.70 4.77
N GLY A 76 30.63 12.97 5.17
CA GLY A 76 31.28 13.43 6.40
C GLY A 76 32.79 13.71 6.30
N TYR A 77 33.36 13.82 5.10
CA TYR A 77 34.77 14.15 4.90
C TYR A 77 34.98 15.67 4.65
N PRO A 78 36.06 16.28 5.18
CA PRO A 78 36.38 17.67 4.92
C PRO A 78 36.89 17.86 3.48
N ARG A 79 36.23 18.71 2.70
CA ARG A 79 36.61 19.05 1.33
C ARG A 79 37.28 20.43 1.29
N ILE A 80 38.50 20.51 0.77
CA ILE A 80 39.18 21.80 0.50
C ILE A 80 39.05 22.06 -1.01
N THR A 81 38.41 23.17 -1.37
CA THR A 81 38.30 23.62 -2.77
C THR A 81 39.17 24.85 -2.95
N PHE A 82 40.10 24.82 -3.90
CA PHE A 82 40.89 25.99 -4.27
C PHE A 82 40.20 26.70 -5.44
N ASP A 83 39.91 27.99 -5.31
CA ASP A 83 39.42 28.79 -6.42
C ASP A 83 40.63 29.21 -7.29
N THR A 84 40.77 28.59 -8.47
CA THR A 84 41.89 28.85 -9.39
C THR A 84 41.69 30.10 -10.24
N ASN A 85 40.56 30.81 -10.13
CA ASN A 85 40.23 31.95 -11.00
C ASN A 85 41.10 33.21 -10.81
N GLN A 86 42.06 33.22 -9.88
CA GLN A 86 43.02 34.32 -9.72
C GLN A 86 44.47 33.97 -10.06
N ILE A 87 44.75 32.80 -10.61
CA ILE A 87 46.13 32.37 -10.89
C ILE A 87 46.44 32.48 -12.38
N THR A 88 46.85 33.66 -12.84
CA THR A 88 47.52 33.81 -14.13
C THR A 88 49.00 33.44 -13.96
N SER A 89 49.35 32.17 -14.16
CA SER A 89 50.76 31.76 -14.24
C SER A 89 51.20 31.66 -15.70
N SER A 90 52.36 32.24 -16.01
CA SER A 90 53.07 31.99 -17.26
C SER A 90 53.56 30.53 -17.29
N ALA A 91 53.51 29.89 -18.47
CA ALA A 91 53.96 28.51 -18.69
C ALA A 91 55.28 28.20 -17.96
N GLY A 92 55.27 27.14 -17.14
CA GLY A 92 56.44 26.69 -16.36
C GLY A 92 56.46 27.05 -14.88
N ALA A 93 55.36 27.51 -14.29
CA ALA A 93 55.30 27.71 -12.84
C ALA A 93 55.26 26.39 -12.06
N THR A 94 56.22 26.19 -11.16
CA THR A 94 56.24 25.04 -10.23
C THR A 94 55.48 25.42 -8.96
N PHE A 95 54.42 24.68 -8.64
CA PHE A 95 53.70 24.83 -7.37
C PHE A 95 54.24 23.82 -6.37
N ASN A 96 54.71 24.31 -5.22
CA ASN A 96 55.11 23.47 -4.09
C ASN A 96 54.07 23.66 -2.98
N ALA A 97 53.24 22.64 -2.76
CA ALA A 97 52.38 22.57 -1.59
C ALA A 97 53.05 21.67 -0.55
N VAL A 98 53.20 22.15 0.68
CA VAL A 98 53.64 21.35 1.83
C VAL A 98 52.39 21.04 2.65
N ILE A 99 52.06 19.76 2.78
CA ILE A 99 50.93 19.31 3.61
C ILE A 99 51.53 18.47 4.74
N GLU A 100 51.32 18.91 5.98
CA GLU A 100 51.80 18.23 7.18
C GLU A 100 50.64 17.47 7.84
N PHE A 101 50.85 16.18 8.13
CA PHE A 101 49.86 15.35 8.83
C PHE A 101 50.42 14.95 10.20
N LYS A 102 49.61 15.15 11.25
CA LYS A 102 49.92 14.68 12.60
C LYS A 102 48.87 13.65 13.04
N ALA A 103 49.31 12.41 13.21
CA ALA A 103 48.49 11.34 13.79
C ALA A 103 48.91 11.09 15.24
N GLN A 104 47.95 10.97 16.17
CA GLN A 104 48.21 10.75 17.59
C GLN A 104 48.38 9.27 17.99
N THR A 105 48.07 8.32 17.11
CA THR A 105 48.24 6.88 17.38
C THR A 105 48.86 6.16 16.19
N ALA A 106 49.52 5.02 16.46
CA ALA A 106 50.11 4.21 15.41
C ALA A 106 49.03 3.38 14.71
N GLY A 107 48.85 3.57 13.41
CA GLY A 107 47.91 2.84 12.56
C GLY A 107 48.27 2.97 11.08
N ASN A 108 47.72 2.08 10.25
CA ASN A 108 47.82 2.22 8.79
C ASN A 108 46.81 3.26 8.33
N TYR A 109 47.29 4.43 7.92
CA TYR A 109 46.46 5.49 7.37
C TYR A 109 46.62 5.54 5.86
N ASN A 110 45.54 5.26 5.13
CA ASN A 110 45.45 5.59 3.72
C ASN A 110 44.99 7.04 3.61
N ILE A 111 45.86 7.89 3.09
CA ILE A 111 45.55 9.30 2.85
C ILE A 111 45.30 9.45 1.35
N THR A 112 44.04 9.71 0.99
CA THR A 112 43.63 10.02 -0.37
C THR A 112 43.38 11.52 -0.47
N TYR A 113 43.85 12.16 -1.54
CA TYR A 113 43.55 13.56 -1.82
C TYR A 113 43.00 13.68 -3.23
N ASP A 114 41.94 14.50 -3.37
CA ASP A 114 41.43 14.94 -4.65
C ASP A 114 41.95 16.34 -4.94
N LEU A 115 42.55 16.52 -6.12
CA LEU A 115 42.98 17.82 -6.59
C LEU A 115 42.17 18.17 -7.84
N VAL A 116 41.17 19.02 -7.68
CA VAL A 116 40.37 19.52 -8.81
C VAL A 116 41.09 20.73 -9.38
N SER A 117 41.66 20.57 -10.57
CA SER A 117 42.20 21.68 -11.36
C SER A 117 41.26 21.99 -12.51
N GLN A 118 40.67 23.19 -12.54
CA GLN A 118 40.08 23.75 -13.75
C GLN A 118 41.04 24.80 -14.32
N GLY A 119 41.67 24.47 -15.45
CA GLY A 119 42.59 25.37 -16.14
C GLY A 119 43.12 24.79 -17.45
N THR A 120 43.35 25.66 -18.44
CA THR A 120 43.80 25.34 -19.81
C THR A 120 45.28 25.62 -20.00
N THR A 121 46.17 24.78 -19.46
CA THR A 121 47.61 24.90 -19.74
C THR A 121 48.24 23.58 -20.12
N ASP A 122 49.02 23.61 -21.20
CA ASP A 122 49.79 22.49 -21.72
C ASP A 122 50.96 22.17 -20.76
N ASN A 123 50.87 21.01 -20.11
CA ASN A 123 51.78 20.45 -19.09
C ASN A 123 51.75 21.12 -17.71
N LEU A 124 50.97 20.54 -16.79
CA LEU A 124 51.05 20.78 -15.36
C LEU A 124 52.03 19.76 -14.74
N ILE A 125 53.14 20.24 -14.17
CA ILE A 125 54.04 19.42 -13.36
C ILE A 125 53.77 19.72 -11.90
N LEU A 126 53.18 18.75 -11.19
CA LEU A 126 53.00 18.81 -9.74
C LEU A 126 54.10 17.98 -9.09
N ASN A 127 54.95 18.66 -8.33
CA ASN A 127 55.92 18.05 -7.44
C ASN A 127 55.37 18.19 -6.02
N TYR A 128 55.25 17.08 -5.30
CA TYR A 128 54.87 17.11 -3.90
C TYR A 128 55.93 16.43 -3.04
N THR A 129 56.13 17.02 -1.88
CA THR A 129 57.04 16.56 -0.83
C THR A 129 56.24 16.54 0.45
N GLY A 130 55.99 15.35 0.98
CA GLY A 130 55.31 15.15 2.25
C GLY A 130 56.22 14.47 3.25
N THR A 131 56.19 14.93 4.50
CA THR A 131 56.86 14.27 5.64
C THR A 131 55.80 13.66 6.53
N ILE A 132 55.94 12.37 6.86
CA ILE A 132 55.04 11.70 7.80
C ILE A 132 55.67 11.81 9.19
N LEU A 133 54.96 12.46 10.11
CA LEU A 133 55.37 12.59 11.51
C LEU A 133 54.49 11.69 12.38
N LEU A 134 55.11 10.88 13.24
CA LEU A 134 54.43 10.21 14.36
C LEU A 134 55.02 10.77 15.65
N ASN A 135 54.17 11.31 16.54
CA ASN A 135 54.60 11.95 17.79
C ASN A 135 55.76 12.95 17.59
N ASP A 136 55.59 13.86 16.61
CA ASP A 136 56.55 14.91 16.22
C ASP A 136 57.94 14.41 15.75
N SER A 137 58.08 13.11 15.46
CA SER A 137 59.31 12.52 14.91
C SER A 137 59.09 12.10 13.45
N SER A 138 59.97 12.55 12.55
CA SER A 138 59.94 12.17 11.12
C SER A 138 60.24 10.69 10.93
N ILE A 139 59.26 9.93 10.44
CA ILE A 139 59.40 8.49 10.17
C ILE A 139 59.54 8.17 8.68
N GLY A 140 59.33 9.15 7.79
CA GLY A 140 59.56 8.97 6.36
C GLY A 140 59.24 10.22 5.55
N SER A 141 59.75 10.27 4.33
CA SER A 141 59.35 11.24 3.32
C SER A 141 58.82 10.52 2.09
N ILE A 142 57.80 11.09 1.45
CA ILE A 142 57.30 10.66 0.16
C ILE A 142 57.56 11.78 -0.82
N ASN A 143 58.31 11.46 -1.88
CA ASN A 143 58.58 12.36 -2.99
C ASN A 143 58.04 11.73 -4.27
N GLY A 144 57.25 12.49 -5.03
CA GLY A 144 56.75 12.09 -6.33
C GLY A 144 56.71 13.28 -7.29
N SER A 145 56.96 13.01 -8.56
CA SER A 145 56.75 13.98 -9.65
C SER A 145 55.82 13.36 -10.68
N PHE A 146 54.76 14.07 -11.05
CA PHE A 146 53.86 13.66 -12.13
C PHE A 146 53.97 14.62 -13.31
N ASN A 147 53.94 14.07 -14.52
CA ASN A 147 54.03 14.85 -15.76
C ASN A 147 53.07 14.26 -16.80
N LYS A 148 51.98 14.96 -17.11
CA LYS A 148 51.02 14.56 -18.16
C LYS A 148 50.53 15.78 -18.93
N SER A 149 50.47 15.64 -20.25
CA SER A 149 49.85 16.60 -21.14
C SER A 149 48.33 16.41 -21.10
N LEU A 150 47.59 17.45 -20.70
CA LEU A 150 46.13 17.46 -20.68
C LEU A 150 45.59 17.78 -22.07
N VAL A 151 44.55 17.08 -22.51
CA VAL A 151 43.74 17.46 -23.68
C VAL A 151 42.41 17.99 -23.15
N ASN A 152 41.92 19.10 -23.73
CA ASN A 152 40.79 19.89 -23.22
C ASN A 152 39.53 19.07 -22.87
N GLY A 153 38.94 19.37 -21.72
CA GLY A 153 37.56 18.98 -21.36
C GLY A 153 37.41 17.75 -20.48
N GLU A 154 38.48 17.05 -20.11
CA GLU A 154 38.41 15.88 -19.22
C GLU A 154 38.51 16.28 -17.74
N SER A 155 37.62 15.76 -16.91
CA SER A 155 37.85 15.67 -15.46
C SER A 155 38.70 14.43 -15.19
N LEU A 156 39.89 14.63 -14.62
CA LEU A 156 40.82 13.54 -14.33
C LEU A 156 40.62 13.06 -12.89
N TYR A 157 40.29 11.79 -12.69
CA TYR A 157 40.27 11.15 -11.38
C TYR A 157 41.59 10.39 -11.16
N PHE A 158 42.22 10.56 -10.00
CA PHE A 158 43.50 9.93 -9.67
C PHE A 158 43.30 8.79 -8.67
N HIS A 159 43.95 7.64 -8.91
CA HIS A 159 44.15 6.61 -7.91
C HIS A 159 45.66 6.41 -7.69
N LEU A 160 46.11 6.52 -6.44
CA LEU A 160 47.47 6.16 -6.05
C LEU A 160 47.43 4.77 -5.43
N ASP A 161 47.85 3.76 -6.21
CA ASP A 161 48.12 2.41 -5.70
C ASP A 161 49.48 2.44 -4.98
N SER A 162 49.48 2.23 -3.66
CA SER A 162 50.72 2.16 -2.88
C SER A 162 51.40 0.81 -3.09
N ARG A 163 51.96 0.55 -4.28
CA ARG A 163 52.95 -0.52 -4.44
C ARG A 163 54.29 -0.05 -3.91
N GLY A 164 54.42 -0.08 -2.59
CA GLY A 164 55.65 0.32 -1.92
C GLY A 164 55.69 0.21 -0.40
N ALA A 165 54.63 -0.25 0.26
CA ALA A 165 54.69 -0.60 1.67
C ALA A 165 54.31 -2.08 1.85
N ASN A 166 55.31 -2.93 2.04
CA ASN A 166 55.10 -4.32 2.43
C ASN A 166 54.47 -4.34 3.83
N PHE A 167 53.15 -4.52 3.89
CA PHE A 167 52.45 -4.93 5.10
C PHE A 167 51.82 -6.30 4.86
N ASN A 168 52.28 -7.28 5.62
CA ASN A 168 51.71 -8.62 5.66
C ASN A 168 50.34 -8.55 6.34
N ASP A 169 49.28 -8.33 5.58
CA ASP A 169 47.98 -8.87 5.95
C ASP A 169 47.28 -9.41 4.71
N LYS A 170 46.91 -10.70 4.76
CA LYS A 170 46.57 -11.52 3.59
C LYS A 170 45.07 -11.72 3.38
N ASN A 171 44.20 -11.09 4.17
CA ASN A 171 42.82 -11.59 4.31
C ASN A 171 41.69 -10.57 4.17
N THR A 172 41.78 -9.58 3.28
CA THR A 172 40.59 -8.91 2.75
C THR A 172 40.83 -8.42 1.31
N LYS A 173 40.31 -9.19 0.33
CA LYS A 173 40.11 -8.67 -1.03
C LYS A 173 38.83 -7.82 -1.02
N ASN A 174 38.96 -6.54 -0.72
CA ASN A 174 37.93 -5.57 -1.09
C ASN A 174 38.24 -5.15 -2.54
N GLU A 175 37.59 -5.80 -3.51
CA GLU A 175 37.54 -5.28 -4.87
C GLU A 175 36.57 -4.09 -4.88
N ILE A 176 37.13 -2.88 -4.81
CA ILE A 176 36.38 -1.65 -5.09
C ILE A 176 36.37 -1.51 -6.62
N LEU A 177 35.27 -1.90 -7.26
CA LEU A 177 35.03 -1.57 -8.67
C LEU A 177 34.71 -0.08 -8.75
N ILE A 178 35.66 0.70 -9.28
CA ILE A 178 35.43 2.10 -9.66
C ILE A 178 35.16 2.11 -11.15
N TYR A 179 33.92 2.42 -11.53
CA TYR A 179 33.57 2.64 -12.92
C TYR A 179 33.88 4.10 -13.31
N SER A 180 34.82 4.27 -14.23
CA SER A 180 35.12 5.56 -14.86
C SER A 180 34.32 5.65 -16.16
N PHE A 181 33.21 6.39 -16.16
CA PHE A 181 32.45 6.70 -17.38
C PHE A 181 32.86 8.06 -17.92
N GLY A 182 33.77 8.06 -18.88
CA GLY A 182 34.20 9.25 -19.63
C GLY A 182 33.43 9.48 -20.92
N GLY A 183 32.24 8.89 -21.08
CA GLY A 183 31.39 9.04 -22.27
C GLY A 183 30.03 9.61 -21.91
N ASP A 184 29.49 10.48 -22.77
CA ASP A 184 28.09 10.89 -22.67
C ASP A 184 27.20 9.66 -22.87
N ASN A 185 26.50 9.25 -21.81
CA ASN A 185 25.59 8.12 -21.83
C ASN A 185 24.30 8.53 -22.56
N ILE A 186 24.31 8.50 -23.90
CA ILE A 186 23.19 8.97 -24.72
C ILE A 186 22.45 7.78 -25.31
N ILE A 187 21.13 7.74 -25.08
CA ILE A 187 20.21 6.86 -25.78
C ILE A 187 19.58 7.65 -26.92
N THR A 188 19.74 7.17 -28.15
CA THR A 188 19.03 7.72 -29.31
C THR A 188 17.87 6.79 -29.64
N ILE A 189 16.67 7.36 -29.77
CA ILE A 189 15.47 6.64 -30.16
C ILE A 189 15.00 7.12 -31.52
N SER A 190 14.83 6.20 -32.44
CA SER A 190 14.12 6.39 -33.71
C SER A 190 12.97 5.38 -33.81
N ALA A 191 12.08 5.57 -34.77
CA ALA A 191 11.02 4.63 -35.07
C ALA A 191 10.75 4.53 -36.57
N VAL A 192 10.38 3.34 -37.03
CA VAL A 192 10.02 3.05 -38.42
C VAL A 192 8.72 2.24 -38.46
N ASN A 193 7.89 2.53 -39.46
CA ASN A 193 6.68 1.78 -39.74
C ASN A 193 7.06 0.37 -40.22
N ALA A 194 6.56 -0.66 -39.56
CA ALA A 194 6.91 -2.06 -39.81
C ALA A 194 6.54 -2.56 -41.22
N GLU A 195 5.44 -2.08 -41.79
CA GLU A 195 4.97 -2.48 -43.11
C GLU A 195 5.74 -1.80 -44.24
N THR A 196 6.05 -0.51 -44.07
CA THR A 196 6.60 0.33 -45.16
C THR A 196 8.09 0.64 -45.00
N SER A 197 8.67 0.36 -43.83
CA SER A 197 10.03 0.77 -43.43
C SER A 197 10.28 2.28 -43.47
N ASN A 198 9.22 3.11 -43.57
CA ASN A 198 9.34 4.57 -43.54
C ASN A 198 9.56 5.05 -42.10
N GLY A 199 10.44 6.03 -41.91
CA GLY A 199 10.67 6.68 -40.62
C GLY A 199 9.41 7.39 -40.09
N ILE A 200 9.16 7.26 -38.79
CA ILE A 200 8.08 7.93 -38.08
C ILE A 200 8.64 9.19 -37.43
N ASN A 201 8.24 10.35 -37.96
CA ASN A 201 8.81 11.62 -37.52
C ASN A 201 8.18 12.17 -36.23
N ILE A 202 6.93 11.82 -35.95
CA ILE A 202 6.17 12.36 -34.83
C ILE A 202 5.83 11.24 -33.86
N PHE A 203 6.50 11.24 -32.71
CA PHE A 203 6.24 10.30 -31.63
C PHE A 203 6.69 10.86 -30.28
N ASN A 204 6.19 10.23 -29.23
CA ASN A 204 6.59 10.45 -27.84
C ASN A 204 7.34 9.21 -27.35
N SER A 205 8.30 9.42 -26.46
CA SER A 205 8.95 8.34 -25.74
C SER A 205 9.18 8.71 -24.29
N SER A 206 9.06 7.71 -23.43
CA SER A 206 9.30 7.82 -21.99
C SER A 206 10.20 6.71 -21.50
N ILE A 207 11.08 7.04 -20.57
CA ILE A 207 12.00 6.08 -19.93
C ILE A 207 11.61 5.93 -18.47
N TYR A 208 11.41 4.69 -18.04
CA TYR A 208 11.10 4.32 -16.67
C TYR A 208 12.22 3.48 -16.04
N TYR A 209 12.31 3.59 -14.73
CA TYR A 209 13.23 2.86 -13.85
C TYR A 209 12.44 1.91 -12.92
N GLU A 210 13.05 0.77 -12.53
CA GLU A 210 12.53 -0.47 -11.90
C GLU A 210 11.14 -0.44 -11.21
N ASP A 211 10.77 0.65 -10.55
CA ASP A 211 9.47 0.87 -9.87
C ASP A 211 8.48 1.74 -10.66
N ASP A 212 8.46 1.65 -12.00
CA ASP A 212 7.66 2.52 -12.87
C ASP A 212 7.85 4.03 -12.59
N THR A 213 9.04 4.42 -12.10
CA THR A 213 9.38 5.82 -11.87
C THR A 213 9.80 6.45 -13.19
N LEU A 214 9.02 7.43 -13.66
CA LEU A 214 9.30 8.17 -14.89
C LEU A 214 10.58 8.99 -14.73
N LEU A 215 11.62 8.65 -15.49
CA LEU A 215 12.87 9.42 -15.53
C LEU A 215 12.82 10.53 -16.58
N TYR A 216 12.27 10.23 -17.75
CA TYR A 216 12.22 11.15 -18.87
C TYR A 216 10.95 10.97 -19.68
N TYR A 217 10.47 12.07 -20.24
CA TYR A 217 9.41 12.11 -21.25
C TYR A 217 9.78 13.16 -22.29
N ASN A 218 9.89 12.75 -23.54
CA ASN A 218 10.19 13.65 -24.65
C ASN A 218 9.30 13.33 -25.85
N ASN A 219 9.16 14.31 -26.73
CA ASN A 219 8.52 14.16 -28.03
C ASN A 219 9.47 14.62 -29.14
N THR A 220 9.18 14.21 -30.37
CA THR A 220 9.92 14.64 -31.56
C THR A 220 8.98 14.97 -32.71
N LEU A 221 9.43 15.86 -33.59
CA LEU A 221 8.81 16.15 -34.89
C LEU A 221 9.73 15.77 -36.07
N THR A 222 10.94 15.29 -35.77
CA THR A 222 12.00 14.99 -36.74
C THR A 222 12.39 13.51 -36.76
N GLY A 223 11.75 12.68 -35.94
CA GLY A 223 11.93 11.23 -35.91
C GLY A 223 13.06 10.72 -35.03
N ASN A 224 13.73 11.60 -34.26
CA ASN A 224 14.75 11.19 -33.30
C ASN A 224 14.55 11.88 -31.94
N ILE A 225 14.73 11.13 -30.87
CA ILE A 225 14.80 11.62 -29.48
C ILE A 225 16.14 11.22 -28.89
N LEU A 226 16.78 12.13 -28.16
CA LEU A 226 18.03 11.89 -27.44
C LEU A 226 17.75 12.00 -25.94
N PHE A 227 18.07 10.94 -25.19
CA PHE A 227 18.04 10.96 -23.73
C PHE A 227 19.46 10.93 -23.19
N ASN A 228 19.80 11.95 -22.40
CA ASN A 228 21.07 11.99 -21.69
C ASN A 228 20.91 11.28 -20.34
N MET A 229 21.54 10.12 -20.21
CA MET A 229 21.50 9.26 -19.03
C MET A 229 22.64 9.55 -18.04
N SER A 230 23.42 10.61 -18.26
CA SER A 230 24.47 11.02 -17.34
C SER A 230 23.90 11.32 -15.95
N GLY A 231 24.48 10.66 -14.93
CA GLY A 231 24.06 10.78 -13.53
C GLY A 231 22.81 9.99 -13.15
N LYS A 232 22.33 9.08 -14.01
CA LYS A 232 21.24 8.14 -13.69
C LYS A 232 21.77 6.79 -13.18
N PRO A 233 20.97 6.03 -12.39
CA PRO A 233 21.37 4.73 -11.84
C PRO A 233 21.82 3.76 -12.93
N LEU A 234 22.77 2.88 -12.62
CA LEU A 234 23.40 2.00 -13.60
C LEU A 234 22.64 0.67 -13.76
N GLU A 235 21.38 0.77 -14.18
CA GLU A 235 20.42 -0.33 -14.12
C GLU A 235 19.57 -0.40 -15.38
N ASN A 236 18.71 -1.41 -15.45
CA ASN A 236 17.87 -1.64 -16.62
C ASN A 236 16.79 -0.56 -16.74
N TYR A 237 16.52 -0.14 -17.96
CA TYR A 237 15.50 0.87 -18.24
C TYR A 237 14.43 0.32 -19.16
N THR A 238 13.16 0.67 -18.91
CA THR A 238 12.08 0.36 -19.84
C THR A 238 11.69 1.62 -20.61
N ILE A 239 11.87 1.57 -21.92
CA ILE A 239 11.57 2.64 -22.85
C ILE A 239 10.21 2.34 -23.47
N PHE A 240 9.27 3.27 -23.36
CA PHE A 240 7.97 3.21 -24.02
C PHE A 240 7.96 4.14 -25.23
N PHE A 241 7.32 3.69 -26.29
CA PHE A 241 7.09 4.40 -27.54
C PHE A 241 5.59 4.61 -27.73
N TYR A 242 5.22 5.82 -28.13
CA TYR A 242 3.85 6.18 -28.44
C TYR A 242 3.80 7.09 -29.68
N ALA A 243 3.05 6.69 -30.71
CA ALA A 243 2.76 7.53 -31.86
C ALA A 243 1.30 7.36 -32.30
N SER A 244 0.66 8.47 -32.68
CA SER A 244 -0.73 8.42 -33.15
C SER A 244 -0.84 7.56 -34.42
N GLY A 245 -1.76 6.59 -34.41
CA GLY A 245 -1.99 5.67 -35.53
C GLY A 245 -1.03 4.49 -35.59
N PHE A 246 -0.24 4.26 -34.53
CA PHE A 246 0.70 3.15 -34.40
C PHE A 246 0.52 2.45 -33.05
N GLU A 247 0.97 1.20 -32.98
CA GLU A 247 0.92 0.43 -31.73
C GLU A 247 1.81 1.08 -30.65
N THR A 248 1.37 0.98 -29.39
CA THR A 248 2.24 1.30 -28.26
C THR A 248 3.22 0.15 -28.07
N LYS A 249 4.51 0.46 -27.98
CA LYS A 249 5.57 -0.55 -27.84
C LYS A 249 6.50 -0.17 -26.70
N ASN A 250 7.07 -1.17 -26.04
CA ASN A 250 8.14 -0.95 -25.07
C ASN A 250 9.30 -1.91 -25.29
N ILE A 251 10.46 -1.52 -24.77
CA ILE A 251 11.66 -2.35 -24.73
C ILE A 251 12.38 -2.09 -23.42
N THR A 252 12.82 -3.17 -22.77
CA THR A 252 13.74 -3.09 -21.63
C THR A 252 15.16 -3.20 -22.15
N ILE A 253 15.97 -2.20 -21.84
CA ILE A 253 17.39 -2.14 -22.21
C ILE A 253 18.23 -2.50 -21.00
N GLU A 254 19.17 -3.42 -21.18
CA GLU A 254 20.14 -3.76 -20.16
C GLU A 254 21.26 -2.71 -20.14
N TYR A 255 21.68 -2.32 -18.94
CA TYR A 255 22.58 -1.18 -18.71
C TYR A 255 23.94 -1.27 -19.44
N GLU A 256 24.40 -2.45 -19.87
CA GLU A 256 25.75 -2.65 -20.41
C GLU A 256 26.04 -1.91 -21.74
N ALA A 257 25.02 -1.30 -22.40
CA ALA A 257 25.13 -0.67 -23.72
C ALA A 257 24.93 0.86 -23.71
N ILE A 258 25.88 1.61 -23.12
CA ILE A 258 25.70 3.04 -22.79
C ILE A 258 26.00 4.06 -23.91
N SER A 259 26.00 3.62 -25.17
CA SER A 259 25.68 4.50 -26.30
C SER A 259 24.93 3.66 -27.33
N SER A 260 23.60 3.74 -27.31
CA SER A 260 22.76 2.83 -28.08
C SER A 260 21.74 3.61 -28.88
N ASN A 261 21.70 3.28 -30.17
CA ASN A 261 20.64 3.72 -31.06
C ASN A 261 19.60 2.61 -31.08
N TYR A 262 18.40 2.92 -30.57
CA TYR A 262 17.26 2.01 -30.60
C TYR A 262 16.26 2.49 -31.63
N GLU A 263 15.95 1.61 -32.59
CA GLU A 263 14.92 1.84 -33.59
C GLU A 263 13.70 0.97 -33.27
N PHE A 264 12.58 1.61 -32.96
CA PHE A 264 11.31 0.91 -32.80
C PHE A 264 10.73 0.55 -34.17
N LEU A 265 10.56 -0.76 -34.42
CA LEU A 265 9.75 -1.27 -35.50
C LEU A 265 8.30 -1.39 -35.01
N VAL A 266 7.39 -0.53 -35.48
CA VAL A 266 6.00 -0.44 -34.96
C VAL A 266 4.97 -0.60 -36.08
N ASN A 267 3.91 -1.35 -35.81
CA ASN A 267 2.81 -1.56 -36.75
C ASN A 267 1.78 -0.43 -36.68
N PRO A 268 1.07 -0.11 -37.77
CA PRO A 268 -0.12 0.74 -37.73
C PRO A 268 -1.16 0.21 -36.74
N SER A 269 -2.00 1.08 -36.20
CA SER A 269 -2.99 0.73 -35.17
C SER A 269 -4.25 1.59 -35.26
N PRO A 270 -5.44 1.08 -34.86
CA PRO A 270 -5.72 -0.26 -34.33
C PRO A 270 -5.66 -1.35 -35.41
N THR A 271 -4.79 -2.35 -35.24
CA THR A 271 -4.61 -3.42 -36.23
C THR A 271 -4.76 -4.79 -35.59
N ILE A 272 -5.36 -5.71 -36.33
CA ILE A 272 -5.42 -7.11 -35.96
C ILE A 272 -4.67 -7.96 -36.96
N ASN A 273 -3.97 -8.95 -36.45
CA ASN A 273 -3.33 -10.00 -37.23
C ASN A 273 -3.93 -11.35 -36.83
N LEU A 274 -4.70 -11.93 -37.73
CA LEU A 274 -5.36 -13.22 -37.54
C LEU A 274 -4.55 -14.34 -38.18
N SER A 275 -4.39 -15.43 -37.44
CA SER A 275 -3.86 -16.69 -37.96
C SER A 275 -4.91 -17.79 -37.81
N PHE A 276 -5.28 -18.45 -38.91
CA PHE A 276 -6.30 -19.50 -38.95
C PHE A 276 -5.68 -20.89 -38.90
N TYR A 277 -6.00 -21.64 -37.86
CA TYR A 277 -5.48 -22.98 -37.61
C TYR A 277 -6.58 -24.02 -37.75
N ASP A 278 -6.22 -25.21 -38.20
CA ASP A 278 -7.08 -26.38 -38.13
C ASP A 278 -7.13 -26.88 -36.67
N GLU A 279 -8.32 -26.97 -36.09
CA GLU A 279 -8.49 -27.30 -34.66
C GLU A 279 -7.97 -28.69 -34.29
N THR A 280 -7.93 -29.63 -35.24
CA THR A 280 -7.47 -31.01 -35.00
C THR A 280 -5.97 -31.14 -35.16
N THR A 281 -5.40 -30.56 -36.23
CA THR A 281 -3.97 -30.71 -36.55
C THR A 281 -3.10 -29.60 -36.00
N THR A 282 -3.69 -28.48 -35.55
CA THR A 282 -3.02 -27.25 -35.09
C THR A 282 -2.10 -26.59 -36.12
N ASN A 283 -2.20 -27.00 -37.39
CA ASN A 283 -1.45 -26.39 -38.48
C ASN A 283 -2.22 -25.20 -39.06
N ILE A 284 -1.48 -24.20 -39.59
CA ILE A 284 -2.09 -23.09 -40.33
C ILE A 284 -2.80 -23.64 -41.56
N ILE A 285 -4.05 -23.21 -41.75
CA ILE A 285 -4.85 -23.59 -42.92
C ILE A 285 -4.37 -22.78 -44.12
N SER A 286 -3.84 -23.47 -45.14
CA SER A 286 -3.38 -22.85 -46.39
C SER A 286 -3.94 -23.59 -47.61
N GLY A 287 -4.00 -22.90 -48.75
CA GLY A 287 -4.51 -23.44 -50.02
C GLY A 287 -6.03 -23.46 -50.19
N ILE A 288 -6.79 -22.96 -49.20
CA ILE A 288 -8.25 -22.81 -49.25
C ILE A 288 -8.61 -21.36 -48.95
N ASN A 289 -9.64 -20.82 -49.62
CA ASN A 289 -10.15 -19.47 -49.34
C ASN A 289 -10.85 -19.44 -47.97
N ILE A 290 -10.25 -18.71 -47.03
CA ILE A 290 -10.85 -18.37 -45.74
C ILE A 290 -11.39 -16.94 -45.84
N THR A 291 -12.66 -16.75 -45.50
CA THR A 291 -13.29 -15.43 -45.44
C THR A 291 -13.50 -15.05 -43.98
N ALA A 292 -13.10 -13.83 -43.61
CA ALA A 292 -13.39 -13.22 -42.32
C ALA A 292 -14.18 -11.91 -42.53
N GLU A 293 -15.31 -11.81 -41.84
CA GLU A 293 -16.18 -10.64 -41.81
C GLU A 293 -16.09 -10.05 -40.39
N PHE A 294 -15.69 -8.79 -40.29
CA PHE A 294 -15.49 -8.08 -39.02
C PHE A 294 -16.52 -6.97 -38.94
N TRP A 295 -17.09 -6.72 -37.77
CA TRP A 295 -17.95 -5.55 -37.57
C TRP A 295 -17.98 -5.10 -36.13
N ASN A 296 -18.16 -3.79 -35.96
CA ASN A 296 -18.60 -3.15 -34.72
C ASN A 296 -19.86 -2.30 -35.05
N ASP A 297 -20.25 -1.40 -34.15
CA ASP A 297 -21.43 -0.55 -34.36
C ASP A 297 -21.22 0.58 -35.39
N GLN A 298 -19.96 0.86 -35.78
CA GLN A 298 -19.58 1.99 -36.63
C GLN A 298 -19.12 1.57 -38.03
N GLU A 299 -18.49 0.42 -38.16
CA GLU A 299 -17.83 -0.03 -39.39
C GLU A 299 -17.77 -1.57 -39.51
N GLY A 300 -17.46 -2.03 -40.72
CA GLY A 300 -17.28 -3.44 -41.00
C GLY A 300 -16.32 -3.71 -42.16
N TYR A 301 -15.63 -4.84 -42.08
CA TYR A 301 -14.58 -5.25 -43.01
C TYR A 301 -14.84 -6.66 -43.52
N LYS A 302 -14.32 -6.94 -44.72
CA LYS A 302 -14.33 -8.29 -45.29
C LYS A 302 -12.98 -8.59 -45.91
N SER A 303 -12.34 -9.63 -45.42
CA SER A 303 -10.99 -10.01 -45.82
C SER A 303 -10.96 -11.50 -46.19
N ILE A 304 -10.15 -11.83 -47.19
CA ILE A 304 -10.03 -13.19 -47.72
C ILE A 304 -8.55 -13.56 -47.75
N THR A 305 -8.21 -14.76 -47.29
CA THR A 305 -6.84 -15.29 -47.36
C THR A 305 -6.81 -16.71 -47.90
N GLN A 306 -5.69 -17.08 -48.52
CA GLN A 306 -5.33 -18.46 -48.89
C GLN A 306 -4.10 -18.96 -48.13
N THR A 307 -3.40 -18.09 -47.40
CA THR A 307 -2.19 -18.41 -46.64
C THR A 307 -2.51 -18.74 -45.19
N GLY A 308 -3.73 -18.47 -44.75
CA GLY A 308 -4.16 -18.63 -43.36
C GLY A 308 -3.89 -17.42 -42.49
N ASN A 309 -3.36 -16.32 -43.03
CA ASN A 309 -3.12 -15.09 -42.28
C ASN A 309 -3.90 -13.91 -42.87
N ILE A 310 -4.46 -13.06 -42.02
CA ILE A 310 -5.11 -11.79 -42.38
C ILE A 310 -4.57 -10.71 -41.46
N GLU A 311 -3.98 -9.67 -42.05
CA GLU A 311 -3.69 -8.42 -41.36
C GLU A 311 -4.75 -7.39 -41.77
N GLN A 312 -5.39 -6.77 -40.79
CA GLN A 312 -6.48 -5.81 -41.01
C GLN A 312 -6.31 -4.61 -40.09
N LEU A 313 -6.04 -3.45 -40.69
CA LEU A 313 -6.16 -2.15 -40.03
C LEU A 313 -7.64 -1.82 -39.84
N LEU A 314 -8.04 -1.56 -38.60
CA LEU A 314 -9.36 -1.11 -38.20
C LEU A 314 -9.38 0.42 -38.15
N GLY A 315 -10.52 1.03 -38.47
CA GLY A 315 -10.67 2.48 -38.55
C GLY A 315 -10.91 3.10 -37.18
N THR A 316 -11.44 2.31 -36.23
CA THR A 316 -11.82 2.75 -34.89
C THR A 316 -11.46 1.71 -33.83
N ALA A 317 -11.28 2.17 -32.59
CA ALA A 317 -11.16 1.29 -31.43
C ALA A 317 -12.55 0.84 -30.95
N GLY A 318 -12.64 -0.33 -30.31
CA GLY A 318 -13.88 -0.79 -29.70
C GLY A 318 -14.06 -2.30 -29.70
N ASN A 319 -15.32 -2.72 -29.55
CA ASN A 319 -15.71 -4.13 -29.50
C ASN A 319 -16.11 -4.61 -30.90
N TYR A 320 -15.42 -5.62 -31.39
CA TYR A 320 -15.65 -6.22 -32.70
C TYR A 320 -16.09 -7.67 -32.58
N ASN A 321 -16.92 -8.06 -33.54
CA ASN A 321 -17.24 -9.44 -33.80
C ASN A 321 -16.59 -9.87 -35.12
N ILE A 322 -16.05 -11.08 -35.13
CA ILE A 322 -15.50 -11.74 -36.32
C ILE A 322 -16.40 -12.93 -36.62
N LYS A 323 -16.83 -13.05 -37.87
CA LYS A 323 -17.42 -14.27 -38.42
C LYS A 323 -16.48 -14.79 -39.48
N PHE A 324 -16.01 -16.02 -39.33
CA PHE A 324 -15.05 -16.61 -40.26
C PHE A 324 -15.51 -17.99 -40.73
N TYR A 325 -15.24 -18.30 -42.00
CA TYR A 325 -15.66 -19.54 -42.64
C TYR A 325 -14.81 -19.87 -43.87
N ALA A 326 -14.72 -21.15 -44.19
CA ALA A 326 -14.01 -21.69 -45.35
C ALA A 326 -14.70 -22.98 -45.84
N ASN A 327 -14.47 -23.38 -47.09
CA ASN A 327 -15.01 -24.64 -47.60
C ASN A 327 -14.46 -25.83 -46.79
N GLY A 328 -15.33 -26.73 -46.33
CA GLY A 328 -14.97 -27.86 -45.47
C GLY A 328 -14.91 -27.55 -43.97
N TYR A 329 -15.01 -26.27 -43.57
CA TYR A 329 -14.96 -25.83 -42.17
C TYR A 329 -16.26 -25.18 -41.72
N ALA A 330 -16.55 -25.27 -40.42
CA ALA A 330 -17.71 -24.60 -39.83
C ALA A 330 -17.50 -23.10 -39.72
N THR A 331 -18.57 -22.36 -40.00
CA THR A 331 -18.65 -20.94 -39.63
C THR A 331 -18.59 -20.80 -38.12
N LYS A 332 -17.65 -19.98 -37.63
CA LYS A 332 -17.44 -19.66 -36.22
C LYS A 332 -17.46 -18.16 -35.98
N PHE A 333 -17.60 -17.79 -34.72
CA PHE A 333 -17.60 -16.41 -34.29
C PHE A 333 -16.54 -16.16 -33.21
N TYR A 334 -15.97 -14.94 -33.23
CA TYR A 334 -14.99 -14.51 -32.25
C TYR A 334 -15.23 -13.04 -31.89
N PHE A 335 -15.47 -12.77 -30.62
CA PHE A 335 -15.62 -11.45 -30.04
C PHE A 335 -14.28 -10.99 -29.46
N PHE A 336 -13.89 -9.74 -29.75
CA PHE A 336 -12.71 -9.14 -29.16
C PHE A 336 -12.88 -7.63 -29.01
N ASP A 337 -12.17 -7.09 -28.04
CA ASP A 337 -11.96 -5.66 -27.81
C ASP A 337 -10.61 -5.25 -28.41
N ILE A 338 -10.47 -4.01 -28.87
CA ILE A 338 -9.19 -3.43 -29.32
C ILE A 338 -9.13 -1.93 -29.02
N ASP A 339 -8.03 -1.46 -28.42
CA ASP A 339 -7.82 -0.05 -28.13
C ASP A 339 -7.14 0.68 -29.31
N THR A 340 -7.17 2.03 -29.30
CA THR A 340 -6.70 2.88 -30.41
C THR A 340 -5.23 2.65 -30.80
N ASN A 341 -4.40 2.22 -29.86
CA ASN A 341 -2.96 2.01 -30.07
C ASN A 341 -2.57 0.54 -29.86
N ASP A 342 -3.51 -0.39 -30.05
CA ASP A 342 -3.26 -1.82 -29.98
C ASP A 342 -2.91 -2.43 -31.35
N TYR A 343 -2.03 -3.42 -31.31
CA TYR A 343 -1.84 -4.41 -32.36
C TYR A 343 -2.08 -5.79 -31.75
N LYS A 344 -3.15 -6.48 -32.16
CA LYS A 344 -3.53 -7.78 -31.55
C LYS A 344 -3.27 -8.93 -32.51
N ASN A 345 -2.48 -9.90 -32.06
CA ASN A 345 -2.35 -11.20 -32.72
C ASN A 345 -3.41 -12.16 -32.16
N ILE A 346 -4.26 -12.71 -33.02
CA ILE A 346 -5.33 -13.63 -32.62
C ILE A 346 -5.21 -14.93 -33.41
N ASN A 347 -5.07 -16.04 -32.70
CA ASN A 347 -5.10 -17.37 -33.29
C ASN A 347 -6.54 -17.91 -33.26
N LEU A 348 -7.10 -18.20 -34.43
CA LEU A 348 -8.47 -18.67 -34.61
C LEU A 348 -8.46 -20.12 -35.07
N TYR A 349 -9.17 -20.99 -34.36
CA TYR A 349 -9.21 -22.42 -34.65
C TYR A 349 -10.50 -22.81 -35.38
N MET A 350 -10.37 -23.30 -36.61
CA MET A 350 -11.49 -23.75 -37.44
C MET A 350 -11.70 -25.25 -37.28
N SER A 351 -12.94 -25.66 -37.04
CA SER A 351 -13.33 -27.07 -36.92
C SER A 351 -13.92 -27.56 -38.25
N ASN A 352 -13.58 -28.78 -38.65
CA ASN A 352 -14.13 -29.40 -39.86
C ASN A 352 -15.64 -29.60 -39.72
N ASN A 353 -16.42 -29.33 -40.78
CA ASN A 353 -17.89 -29.42 -40.75
C ASN A 353 -18.46 -30.80 -40.36
N SER A 354 -17.68 -31.87 -40.47
CA SER A 354 -18.14 -33.22 -40.10
C SER A 354 -18.38 -33.36 -38.59
N GLY A 355 -19.62 -33.65 -38.19
CA GLY A 355 -19.96 -33.96 -36.79
C GLY A 355 -20.16 -32.75 -35.87
N ILE A 356 -20.18 -31.53 -36.43
CA ILE A 356 -20.43 -30.32 -35.66
C ILE A 356 -21.93 -30.07 -35.48
N THR A 357 -22.32 -29.72 -34.26
CA THR A 357 -23.71 -29.37 -33.90
C THR A 357 -23.77 -27.93 -33.41
N ASN A 358 -24.88 -27.23 -33.68
CA ASN A 358 -25.13 -25.91 -33.12
C ASN A 358 -25.61 -26.06 -31.68
N ILE A 359 -25.00 -25.34 -30.75
CA ILE A 359 -25.35 -25.35 -29.34
C ILE A 359 -25.72 -23.94 -28.91
N THR A 360 -26.79 -23.84 -28.14
CA THR A 360 -27.23 -22.60 -27.51
C THR A 360 -26.91 -22.68 -26.02
N ALA A 361 -26.02 -21.79 -25.56
CA ALA A 361 -25.82 -21.58 -24.13
C ALA A 361 -26.60 -20.35 -23.67
N THR A 362 -27.35 -20.48 -22.58
CA THR A 362 -28.08 -19.38 -21.92
C THR A 362 -27.38 -19.05 -20.62
N ILE A 363 -27.04 -17.78 -20.43
CA ILE A 363 -26.28 -17.25 -19.29
C ILE A 363 -27.22 -16.39 -18.45
N LYS A 364 -27.34 -16.74 -17.17
CA LYS A 364 -28.21 -16.07 -16.21
C LYS A 364 -27.47 -15.72 -14.94
N ASP A 365 -27.93 -14.69 -14.23
CA ASP A 365 -27.46 -14.37 -12.88
C ASP A 365 -28.07 -15.30 -11.82
N GLN A 366 -27.66 -15.13 -10.56
CA GLN A 366 -28.19 -15.86 -9.41
C GLN A 366 -29.70 -15.66 -9.16
N ASN A 367 -30.31 -14.63 -9.75
CA ASN A 367 -31.74 -14.32 -9.67
C ASN A 367 -32.51 -14.81 -10.91
N LEU A 368 -31.86 -15.58 -11.79
CA LEU A 368 -32.38 -16.10 -13.05
C LEU A 368 -32.69 -15.04 -14.12
N ASN A 369 -32.13 -13.83 -13.98
CA ASN A 369 -32.18 -12.81 -15.03
C ASN A 369 -31.16 -13.14 -16.12
N GLU A 370 -31.53 -12.89 -17.36
CA GLU A 370 -30.66 -13.06 -18.53
C GLU A 370 -29.57 -11.98 -18.55
N LEU A 371 -28.35 -12.38 -18.94
CA LEU A 371 -27.18 -11.49 -18.91
C LEU A 371 -26.68 -11.14 -20.31
N GLU A 372 -27.15 -10.01 -20.83
CA GLU A 372 -26.64 -9.40 -22.06
C GLU A 372 -25.17 -8.96 -21.89
N GLY A 373 -24.37 -9.16 -22.94
CA GLY A 373 -22.97 -8.73 -22.98
C GLY A 373 -21.99 -9.62 -22.19
N ALA A 374 -22.46 -10.68 -21.53
CA ALA A 374 -21.58 -11.67 -20.92
C ALA A 374 -20.68 -12.31 -22.00
N VAL A 375 -19.37 -12.31 -21.77
CA VAL A 375 -18.38 -12.88 -22.70
C VAL A 375 -18.19 -14.37 -22.38
N PHE A 376 -18.69 -15.21 -23.27
CA PHE A 376 -18.61 -16.66 -23.23
C PHE A 376 -17.42 -17.16 -24.05
N ILE A 377 -16.49 -17.85 -23.40
CA ILE A 377 -15.32 -18.46 -24.06
C ILE A 377 -15.47 -19.97 -24.03
N VAL A 378 -15.38 -20.59 -25.21
CA VAL A 378 -15.37 -22.04 -25.40
C VAL A 378 -13.95 -22.47 -25.69
N GLU A 379 -13.38 -23.29 -24.81
CA GLU A 379 -12.05 -23.85 -24.98
C GLU A 379 -12.13 -25.36 -25.23
N LYS A 380 -11.58 -25.83 -26.34
CA LYS A 380 -11.44 -27.27 -26.61
C LYS A 380 -10.21 -27.81 -25.88
N TYR A 381 -10.37 -28.90 -25.14
CA TYR A 381 -9.28 -29.56 -24.45
C TYR A 381 -8.59 -30.58 -25.37
N ASN A 382 -7.30 -30.39 -25.63
CA ASN A 382 -6.50 -31.34 -26.40
C ASN A 382 -5.92 -32.41 -25.45
N ILE A 383 -6.46 -33.63 -25.52
CA ILE A 383 -6.03 -34.73 -24.64
C ILE A 383 -4.56 -35.13 -24.82
N ASN A 384 -3.99 -34.89 -26.01
CA ASN A 384 -2.62 -35.31 -26.32
C ASN A 384 -1.58 -34.35 -25.74
N THR A 385 -1.88 -33.05 -25.73
CA THR A 385 -0.96 -32.01 -25.23
C THR A 385 -1.31 -31.52 -23.83
N GLY A 386 -2.55 -31.74 -23.37
CA GLY A 386 -3.07 -31.17 -22.12
C GLY A 386 -3.41 -29.68 -22.22
N GLU A 387 -3.38 -29.10 -23.42
CA GLU A 387 -3.62 -27.67 -23.65
C GLU A 387 -5.09 -27.38 -23.95
N TYR A 388 -5.48 -26.12 -23.75
CA TYR A 388 -6.80 -25.60 -24.07
C TYR A 388 -6.71 -24.63 -25.25
N LEU A 389 -7.42 -24.94 -26.32
CA LEU A 389 -7.47 -24.11 -27.52
C LEU A 389 -8.76 -23.29 -27.51
N ILE A 390 -8.68 -21.97 -27.63
CA ILE A 390 -9.86 -21.11 -27.70
C ILE A 390 -10.57 -21.37 -29.03
N SER A 391 -11.70 -22.05 -28.95
CA SER A 391 -12.49 -22.45 -30.12
C SER A 391 -13.37 -21.29 -30.59
N GLU A 392 -14.09 -20.67 -29.65
CA GLU A 392 -14.96 -19.52 -29.88
C GLU A 392 -14.95 -18.58 -28.67
N ARG A 393 -15.12 -17.28 -28.92
CA ARG A 393 -15.33 -16.24 -27.91
C ARG A 393 -16.54 -15.43 -28.36
N LEU A 394 -17.56 -15.31 -27.53
CA LEU A 394 -18.89 -14.83 -27.93
C LEU A 394 -19.41 -13.84 -26.89
N ALA A 395 -20.16 -12.83 -27.30
CA ALA A 395 -20.93 -12.00 -26.39
C ALA A 395 -22.40 -12.45 -26.38
N ALA A 396 -23.00 -12.55 -25.20
CA ALA A 396 -24.40 -12.90 -25.04
C ALA A 396 -25.33 -11.80 -25.57
N ASP A 397 -26.39 -12.21 -26.28
CA ASP A 397 -27.44 -11.31 -26.77
C ASP A 397 -28.37 -10.84 -25.62
N PHE A 398 -29.38 -10.04 -25.95
CA PHE A 398 -30.34 -9.49 -24.98
C PHE A 398 -31.15 -10.57 -24.22
N GLU A 399 -31.21 -11.80 -24.74
CA GLU A 399 -31.83 -12.94 -24.05
C GLU A 399 -30.81 -13.74 -23.22
N GLY A 400 -29.59 -13.22 -23.06
CA GLY A 400 -28.47 -13.91 -22.41
C GLY A 400 -27.99 -15.13 -23.18
N LYS A 401 -28.27 -15.25 -24.49
CA LYS A 401 -27.94 -16.44 -25.28
C LYS A 401 -26.69 -16.22 -26.10
N VAL A 402 -25.89 -17.29 -26.23
CA VAL A 402 -24.80 -17.41 -27.18
C VAL A 402 -25.01 -18.68 -28.00
N ARG A 403 -24.69 -18.62 -29.29
CA ARG A 403 -24.79 -19.76 -30.21
C ARG A 403 -23.40 -20.07 -30.74
N PHE A 404 -22.96 -21.31 -30.53
CA PHE A 404 -21.63 -21.79 -30.91
C PHE A 404 -21.71 -23.17 -31.53
N LYS A 405 -20.61 -23.65 -32.08
CA LYS A 405 -20.52 -24.91 -32.80
C LYS A 405 -19.46 -25.81 -32.17
N ALA A 406 -19.88 -27.00 -31.76
CA ALA A 406 -18.99 -27.99 -31.16
C ALA A 406 -19.37 -29.42 -31.54
N ILE A 407 -18.45 -30.35 -31.29
CA ILE A 407 -18.68 -31.78 -31.45
C ILE A 407 -19.24 -32.30 -30.13
N ILE A 408 -20.48 -32.79 -30.15
CA ILE A 408 -21.14 -33.34 -28.98
C ILE A 408 -20.65 -34.78 -28.70
N TYR A 409 -20.72 -35.20 -27.44
CA TYR A 409 -20.36 -36.54 -26.93
C TYR A 409 -18.88 -36.97 -27.01
N ASP A 410 -18.13 -36.55 -28.02
CA ASP A 410 -16.79 -37.09 -28.29
C ASP A 410 -15.65 -36.22 -27.76
N GLU A 411 -15.82 -34.90 -27.74
CA GLU A 411 -14.77 -33.93 -27.42
C GLU A 411 -15.01 -33.26 -26.05
N TYR A 412 -13.91 -32.90 -25.38
CA TYR A 412 -13.94 -32.23 -24.08
C TYR A 412 -13.79 -30.73 -24.23
N TYR A 413 -14.64 -29.97 -23.54
CA TYR A 413 -14.65 -28.52 -23.55
C TYR A 413 -14.58 -27.95 -22.13
N ARG A 414 -13.97 -26.78 -22.01
CA ARG A 414 -14.02 -25.92 -20.83
C ARG A 414 -14.72 -24.61 -21.20
N PHE A 415 -15.63 -24.17 -20.35
CA PHE A 415 -16.36 -22.92 -20.54
C PHE A 415 -15.89 -21.90 -19.52
N LYS A 416 -15.63 -20.67 -19.99
CA LYS A 416 -15.39 -19.51 -19.13
C LYS A 416 -16.41 -18.44 -19.45
N ILE A 417 -16.90 -17.76 -18.41
CA ILE A 417 -17.85 -16.66 -18.55
C ILE A 417 -17.28 -15.47 -17.82
N TYR A 418 -17.09 -14.39 -18.57
CA TYR A 418 -16.68 -13.09 -18.03
C TYR A 418 -17.87 -12.14 -18.09
N PHE A 419 -18.09 -11.38 -17.02
CA PHE A 419 -19.05 -10.29 -17.00
C PHE A 419 -18.34 -9.04 -16.48
N ASN A 420 -18.39 -7.93 -17.22
CA ASN A 420 -17.61 -6.71 -16.95
C ASN A 420 -16.11 -7.00 -16.74
N ASN A 421 -15.52 -7.83 -17.61
CA ASN A 421 -14.11 -8.26 -17.55
C ASN A 421 -13.70 -9.05 -16.30
N ILE A 422 -14.64 -9.48 -15.45
CA ILE A 422 -14.39 -10.33 -14.29
C ILE A 422 -14.79 -11.77 -14.63
N LEU A 423 -13.90 -12.74 -14.37
CA LEU A 423 -14.22 -14.16 -14.51
C LEU A 423 -15.26 -14.57 -13.47
N SER A 424 -16.51 -14.77 -13.90
CA SER A 424 -17.62 -15.13 -13.01
C SER A 424 -17.86 -16.63 -12.94
N PHE A 425 -17.44 -17.39 -13.95
CA PHE A 425 -17.61 -18.84 -13.99
C PHE A 425 -16.53 -19.52 -14.83
N GLN A 426 -16.05 -20.67 -14.36
CA GLN A 426 -15.20 -21.58 -15.12
C GLN A 426 -15.60 -23.03 -14.84
N SER A 427 -15.88 -23.81 -15.88
CA SER A 427 -16.14 -25.24 -15.73
C SER A 427 -14.84 -26.05 -15.60
N ILE A 428 -14.94 -27.29 -15.11
CA ILE A 428 -13.96 -28.32 -15.43
C ILE A 428 -14.17 -28.81 -16.88
N PRO A 429 -13.18 -29.47 -17.52
CA PRO A 429 -13.37 -30.09 -18.82
C PRO A 429 -14.51 -31.10 -18.80
N THR A 430 -15.43 -31.01 -19.75
CA THR A 430 -16.59 -31.88 -19.83
C THR A 430 -17.03 -32.07 -21.28
N THR A 431 -17.72 -33.18 -21.56
CA THR A 431 -18.34 -33.40 -22.87
C THR A 431 -19.70 -32.72 -22.94
N ILE A 432 -20.04 -32.17 -24.10
CA ILE A 432 -21.35 -31.56 -24.33
C ILE A 432 -22.35 -32.67 -24.66
N LYS A 433 -23.46 -32.71 -23.92
CA LYS A 433 -24.46 -33.79 -24.02
C LYS A 433 -25.81 -33.34 -24.59
N SER A 434 -25.99 -32.03 -24.78
CA SER A 434 -27.23 -31.37 -25.17
C SER A 434 -26.92 -30.18 -26.08
N GLU A 435 -27.82 -29.88 -27.01
CA GLU A 435 -27.77 -28.66 -27.84
C GLU A 435 -28.17 -27.40 -27.04
N GLU A 436 -28.74 -27.58 -25.85
CA GLU A 436 -29.05 -26.49 -24.93
C GLU A 436 -28.27 -26.65 -23.62
N ILE A 437 -27.56 -25.60 -23.22
CA ILE A 437 -26.80 -25.54 -21.97
C ILE A 437 -27.24 -24.29 -21.21
N ASN A 438 -27.45 -24.40 -19.90
CA ASN A 438 -27.80 -23.27 -19.04
C ASN A 438 -26.68 -23.05 -18.01
N PHE A 439 -26.21 -21.82 -17.91
CA PHE A 439 -25.23 -21.39 -16.91
C PHE A 439 -25.89 -20.37 -15.99
N ILE A 440 -25.79 -20.61 -14.69
CA ILE A 440 -26.16 -19.65 -13.64
C ILE A 440 -24.84 -19.17 -13.04
N ILE A 441 -24.54 -17.89 -13.17
CA ILE A 441 -23.33 -17.27 -12.64
C ILE A 441 -23.69 -16.34 -11.49
N THR A 442 -22.80 -16.24 -10.50
CA THR A 442 -22.97 -15.30 -9.38
C THR A 442 -22.30 -13.99 -9.76
N LEU A 443 -23.09 -12.91 -9.83
CA LEU A 443 -22.58 -11.57 -10.05
C LEU A 443 -22.17 -10.93 -8.72
N GLY A 444 -20.87 -10.69 -8.56
CA GLY A 444 -20.25 -10.12 -7.36
C GLY A 444 -19.84 -11.18 -6.32
N ASN A 445 -19.15 -10.73 -5.27
CA ASN A 445 -18.96 -11.54 -4.08
C ASN A 445 -20.35 -11.86 -3.55
N SER A 446 -20.68 -13.14 -3.37
CA SER A 446 -21.92 -13.49 -2.67
C SER A 446 -21.88 -12.73 -1.34
N ILE A 447 -22.97 -12.06 -0.95
CA ILE A 447 -23.08 -11.44 0.39
C ILE A 447 -22.80 -12.52 1.46
N ALA A 448 -23.06 -13.78 1.14
CA ALA A 448 -22.73 -14.92 1.97
C ALA A 448 -21.29 -15.42 1.82
N GLN A 449 -20.52 -15.04 0.79
CA GLN A 449 -19.13 -15.47 0.63
C GLN A 449 -18.26 -14.90 1.76
N GLY A 450 -18.35 -13.60 2.01
CA GLY A 450 -17.69 -13.00 3.17
C GLY A 450 -18.10 -13.67 4.49
N PHE A 451 -19.41 -13.80 4.70
CA PHE A 451 -19.95 -14.52 5.85
C PHE A 451 -19.44 -15.96 5.96
N ASN A 452 -19.38 -16.71 4.86
CA ASN A 452 -18.88 -18.09 4.83
C ASN A 452 -17.36 -18.15 5.05
N ASP A 453 -16.62 -17.18 4.54
CA ASP A 453 -15.17 -17.04 4.71
C ASP A 453 -14.84 -16.77 6.19
N ILE A 454 -15.67 -15.99 6.89
CA ILE A 454 -15.63 -15.80 8.35
C ILE A 454 -16.09 -17.04 9.11
N LEU A 455 -17.16 -17.72 8.69
CA LEU A 455 -17.71 -18.89 9.39
C LEU A 455 -16.69 -20.03 9.54
N ASN A 456 -15.67 -20.07 8.70
CA ASN A 456 -14.60 -21.06 8.75
C ASN A 456 -13.45 -20.69 9.70
N ILE A 457 -13.54 -19.58 10.42
CA ILE A 457 -12.56 -19.16 11.43
C ILE A 457 -13.00 -19.67 12.80
N ASP A 458 -12.23 -20.58 13.39
CA ASP A 458 -12.41 -20.97 14.80
C ASP A 458 -11.83 -19.86 15.70
N TYR A 459 -12.63 -19.28 16.59
CA TYR A 459 -12.19 -18.19 17.45
C TYR A 459 -12.73 -18.25 18.90
N SER A 460 -12.07 -17.50 19.78
CA SER A 460 -12.51 -17.18 21.14
C SER A 460 -12.22 -15.70 21.43
N HIS A 461 -13.26 -14.97 21.84
CA HIS A 461 -13.17 -13.54 22.18
C HIS A 461 -13.76 -13.34 23.58
N TYR A 462 -12.94 -12.88 24.52
CA TYR A 462 -13.39 -12.66 25.90
C TYR A 462 -12.56 -11.58 26.59
N PHE A 463 -13.08 -11.06 27.71
CA PHE A 463 -12.37 -10.13 28.58
C PHE A 463 -11.69 -10.83 29.77
N ASP A 464 -10.38 -10.64 29.94
CA ASP A 464 -9.59 -11.14 31.06
C ASP A 464 -9.56 -10.11 32.19
N ASN A 465 -10.46 -10.28 33.16
CA ASN A 465 -10.62 -9.38 34.32
C ASN A 465 -9.39 -9.33 35.26
N ILE A 466 -8.44 -10.26 35.16
CA ILE A 466 -7.25 -10.25 36.02
C ILE A 466 -6.20 -9.27 35.49
N ASN A 467 -6.10 -9.16 34.16
CA ASN A 467 -5.09 -8.36 33.47
C ASN A 467 -5.69 -7.16 32.73
N ASP A 468 -6.98 -6.87 32.94
CA ASP A 468 -7.75 -5.80 32.29
C ASP A 468 -7.51 -5.71 30.78
N ARG A 469 -7.73 -6.82 30.06
CA ARG A 469 -7.48 -6.90 28.62
C ARG A 469 -8.48 -7.77 27.87
N PHE A 470 -8.79 -7.38 26.64
CA PHE A 470 -9.47 -8.25 25.68
C PHE A 470 -8.47 -9.25 25.11
N VAL A 471 -8.92 -10.50 24.97
CA VAL A 471 -8.17 -11.61 24.39
C VAL A 471 -8.96 -12.15 23.21
N PHE A 472 -8.38 -12.04 22.01
CA PHE A 472 -8.92 -12.62 20.80
C PHE A 472 -7.97 -13.69 20.26
N THR A 473 -8.35 -14.96 20.38
CA THR A 473 -7.60 -16.10 19.84
C THR A 473 -8.33 -16.63 18.61
N TYR A 474 -7.61 -16.89 17.53
CA TYR A 474 -8.21 -17.36 16.28
C TYR A 474 -7.34 -18.41 15.55
N SER A 475 -7.98 -19.22 14.72
CA SER A 475 -7.36 -20.19 13.82
C SER A 475 -8.09 -20.23 12.48
N ASN A 476 -7.41 -19.81 11.42
CA ASN A 476 -7.83 -19.83 10.03
C ASN A 476 -7.03 -20.88 9.24
N LEU A 477 -7.39 -22.15 9.39
CA LEU A 477 -6.67 -23.26 8.72
C LEU A 477 -6.90 -23.29 7.19
N GLN A 478 -7.96 -22.65 6.70
CA GLN A 478 -8.33 -22.67 5.28
C GLN A 478 -7.70 -21.51 4.48
N GLY A 479 -7.10 -20.53 5.17
CA GLY A 479 -6.48 -19.37 4.51
C GLY A 479 -7.47 -18.42 3.84
N THR A 480 -8.73 -18.39 4.31
CA THR A 480 -9.79 -17.55 3.73
C THR A 480 -9.56 -16.05 3.98
N VAL A 481 -9.10 -15.69 5.18
CA VAL A 481 -8.69 -14.32 5.52
C VAL A 481 -7.18 -14.12 5.44
N THR A 482 -6.74 -12.97 4.93
CA THR A 482 -5.32 -12.59 4.80
C THR A 482 -4.76 -11.94 6.06
N GLY A 483 -5.62 -11.47 6.95
CA GLY A 483 -5.26 -10.91 8.24
C GLY A 483 -6.48 -10.71 9.15
N ILE A 484 -6.19 -10.48 10.43
CA ILE A 484 -7.16 -10.16 11.47
C ILE A 484 -6.81 -8.80 12.05
N ASN A 485 -7.81 -7.92 12.15
CA ASN A 485 -7.73 -6.63 12.83
C ASN A 485 -8.65 -6.63 14.04
N VAL A 486 -8.16 -6.23 15.21
CA VAL A 486 -8.97 -6.04 16.41
C VAL A 486 -8.96 -4.57 16.77
N TYR A 487 -10.14 -3.99 16.97
CA TYR A 487 -10.32 -2.60 17.39
C TYR A 487 -11.02 -2.58 18.75
N THR A 488 -10.41 -1.95 19.73
CA THR A 488 -11.07 -1.62 20.99
C THR A 488 -11.48 -0.15 20.97
N ASN A 489 -12.77 0.09 21.09
CA ASN A 489 -13.38 1.40 21.22
C ASN A 489 -13.79 1.65 22.67
N ARG A 490 -13.62 2.89 23.13
CA ARG A 490 -14.27 3.39 24.34
C ARG A 490 -15.58 4.04 23.94
N ILE A 491 -16.68 3.47 24.41
CA ILE A 491 -18.03 3.95 24.13
C ILE A 491 -18.36 5.07 25.11
N THR A 492 -18.66 6.26 24.60
CA THR A 492 -19.03 7.42 25.41
C THR A 492 -20.42 7.93 25.03
N SER A 493 -21.01 8.79 25.86
CA SER A 493 -22.27 9.46 25.51
C SER A 493 -22.20 10.35 24.26
N HIS A 494 -20.98 10.68 23.80
CA HIS A 494 -20.72 11.50 22.61
C HIS A 494 -20.30 10.68 21.39
N GLY A 495 -20.34 9.34 21.49
CA GLY A 495 -19.93 8.41 20.44
C GLY A 495 -18.71 7.56 20.83
N ASP A 496 -18.25 6.78 19.86
CA ASP A 496 -17.20 5.78 20.04
C ASP A 496 -15.83 6.41 19.73
N VAL A 497 -14.87 6.22 20.64
CA VAL A 497 -13.50 6.70 20.47
C VAL A 497 -12.58 5.50 20.40
N LEU A 498 -11.85 5.36 19.28
CA LEU A 498 -10.85 4.31 19.14
C LEU A 498 -9.82 4.43 20.26
N TYR A 499 -9.73 3.38 21.09
CA TYR A 499 -8.82 3.32 22.22
C TYR A 499 -7.53 2.59 21.86
N ASN A 500 -7.64 1.45 21.16
CA ASN A 500 -6.50 0.66 20.70
C ASN A 500 -6.87 -0.15 19.45
N SER A 501 -5.87 -0.47 18.62
CA SER A 501 -6.03 -1.36 17.46
C SER A 501 -4.81 -2.25 17.28
N SER A 502 -5.00 -3.49 16.83
CA SER A 502 -3.90 -4.43 16.58
C SER A 502 -4.24 -5.35 15.43
N SER A 503 -3.25 -5.65 14.61
CA SER A 503 -3.41 -6.44 13.39
C SER A 503 -2.42 -7.60 13.36
N GLN A 504 -2.85 -8.76 12.86
CA GLN A 504 -2.00 -9.93 12.68
C GLN A 504 -2.32 -10.65 11.38
N THR A 505 -1.30 -10.99 10.59
CA THR A 505 -1.43 -11.69 9.29
C THR A 505 -1.18 -13.20 9.38
N ALA A 506 -0.86 -13.71 10.57
CA ALA A 506 -0.65 -15.13 10.78
C ALA A 506 -1.96 -15.92 10.65
N ALA A 507 -1.89 -17.16 10.14
CA ALA A 507 -3.05 -18.05 10.01
C ALA A 507 -3.69 -18.44 11.36
N SER A 508 -2.97 -18.31 12.47
CA SER A 508 -3.50 -18.46 13.82
C SER A 508 -2.72 -17.56 14.78
N GLY A 509 -3.38 -17.07 15.83
CA GLY A 509 -2.74 -16.17 16.78
C GLY A 509 -3.63 -15.83 17.97
N THR A 510 -3.05 -15.10 18.93
CA THR A 510 -3.77 -14.47 20.02
C THR A 510 -3.39 -13.00 20.06
N ILE A 511 -4.38 -12.13 19.92
CA ILE A 511 -4.25 -10.67 20.01
C ILE A 511 -4.71 -10.25 21.40
N TYR A 512 -3.89 -9.45 22.08
CA TYR A 512 -4.17 -8.91 23.41
C TYR A 512 -4.33 -7.39 23.34
N GLN A 513 -5.45 -6.87 23.85
CA GLN A 513 -5.69 -5.43 23.93
C GLN A 513 -6.01 -5.01 25.37
N SER A 514 -5.01 -4.47 26.05
CA SER A 514 -5.18 -3.92 27.40
C SER A 514 -5.97 -2.63 27.38
N VAL A 515 -6.85 -2.47 28.37
CA VAL A 515 -7.65 -1.26 28.60
C VAL A 515 -7.40 -0.76 30.02
N ALA A 516 -7.52 0.56 30.21
CA ALA A 516 -7.42 1.13 31.56
C ALA A 516 -8.73 0.85 32.33
N ASN A 517 -8.62 0.28 33.52
CA ASN A 517 -9.71 0.09 34.47
C ASN A 517 -10.13 1.44 35.08
N ILE A 518 -10.88 2.21 34.29
CA ILE A 518 -11.40 3.51 34.66
C ILE A 518 -12.89 3.33 35.00
N SER A 519 -13.20 3.52 36.27
CA SER A 519 -14.55 3.54 36.84
C SER A 519 -15.52 4.33 35.94
N GLY A 520 -16.58 3.67 35.48
CA GLY A 520 -17.62 4.26 34.62
C GLY A 520 -17.40 4.18 33.12
N TYR A 521 -16.23 3.73 32.66
CA TYR A 521 -15.99 3.54 31.23
C TYR A 521 -16.53 2.19 30.74
N TYR A 522 -17.07 2.21 29.52
CA TYR A 522 -17.47 1.02 28.76
C TYR A 522 -16.53 0.89 27.56
N TYR A 523 -15.88 -0.26 27.43
CA TYR A 523 -15.04 -0.58 26.30
C TYR A 523 -15.66 -1.73 25.51
N GLU A 524 -15.58 -1.66 24.19
CA GLU A 524 -16.00 -2.71 23.27
C GLU A 524 -14.85 -3.04 22.33
N SER A 525 -14.46 -4.31 22.27
CA SER A 525 -13.45 -4.85 21.36
C SER A 525 -14.17 -5.60 20.24
N CYS A 526 -13.87 -5.29 18.99
CA CYS A 526 -14.40 -5.97 17.82
C CYS A 526 -13.27 -6.49 16.93
N ALA A 527 -13.35 -7.76 16.55
CA ALA A 527 -12.41 -8.42 15.65
C ALA A 527 -12.99 -8.52 14.24
N TYR A 528 -12.17 -8.21 13.24
CA TYR A 528 -12.49 -8.20 11.81
C TYR A 528 -11.50 -9.06 11.03
N GLY A 529 -11.98 -9.82 10.06
CA GLY A 529 -11.16 -10.56 9.10
C GLY A 529 -11.02 -9.79 7.80
N ILE A 530 -9.83 -9.80 7.20
CA ILE A 530 -9.58 -9.16 5.90
C ILE A 530 -9.80 -10.20 4.79
N THR A 531 -10.87 -10.03 4.02
CA THR A 531 -11.20 -10.80 2.81
C THR A 531 -11.14 -9.85 1.62
N SER A 532 -10.32 -10.13 0.59
CA SER A 532 -10.33 -9.33 -0.65
C SER A 532 -10.24 -7.80 -0.47
N ASN A 533 -9.47 -7.33 0.53
CA ASN A 533 -9.32 -5.92 0.94
C ASN A 533 -10.54 -5.27 1.61
N THR A 534 -11.55 -6.05 1.99
CA THR A 534 -12.65 -5.61 2.86
C THR A 534 -12.49 -6.21 4.26
N GLU A 535 -12.82 -5.42 5.28
CA GLU A 535 -12.88 -5.89 6.66
C GLU A 535 -14.29 -6.38 6.96
N GLU A 536 -14.38 -7.60 7.49
CA GLU A 536 -15.65 -8.21 7.83
C GLU A 536 -15.67 -8.62 9.31
N LEU A 537 -16.76 -8.28 10.00
CA LEU A 537 -16.87 -8.47 11.44
C LEU A 537 -16.96 -9.96 11.81
N ILE A 538 -16.08 -10.41 12.70
CA ILE A 538 -16.06 -11.77 13.25
C ILE A 538 -16.82 -11.83 14.59
N SER A 539 -16.48 -10.95 15.53
CA SER A 539 -17.00 -10.96 16.90
C SER A 539 -16.76 -9.63 17.60
N CYS A 540 -17.66 -9.25 18.52
CA CYS A 540 -17.45 -8.17 19.48
C CYS A 540 -17.65 -8.66 20.91
N GLU A 541 -16.88 -8.10 21.85
CA GLU A 541 -17.00 -8.34 23.28
C GLU A 541 -16.88 -7.00 24.02
N GLY A 542 -17.70 -6.78 25.05
CA GLY A 542 -17.72 -5.51 25.79
C GLY A 542 -17.60 -5.68 27.30
N VAL A 543 -16.86 -4.76 27.94
CA VAL A 543 -16.72 -4.71 29.40
C VAL A 543 -17.08 -3.33 29.94
N ARG A 544 -17.87 -3.30 31.02
CA ARG A 544 -18.14 -2.08 31.78
C ARG A 544 -17.41 -2.16 33.11
N PHE A 545 -16.53 -1.20 33.36
CA PHE A 545 -15.96 -1.04 34.69
C PHE A 545 -16.99 -0.33 35.56
N ASN A 546 -17.49 -1.06 36.56
CA ASN A 546 -18.49 -0.53 37.47
C ASN A 546 -17.99 0.79 38.05
N GLU A 547 -18.88 1.78 38.07
CA GLU A 547 -18.60 2.98 38.84
C GLU A 547 -18.47 2.55 40.30
N GLU A 548 -17.26 2.60 40.86
CA GLU A 548 -17.19 2.81 42.30
C GLU A 548 -17.94 4.11 42.54
N ILE A 549 -19.08 4.01 43.25
CA ILE A 549 -19.86 5.18 43.67
C ILE A 549 -18.85 6.17 44.22
N THR A 550 -18.65 7.27 43.49
CA THR A 550 -17.55 8.20 43.77
C THR A 550 -17.59 8.61 45.23
N GLU A 551 -16.45 8.90 45.85
CA GLU A 551 -16.45 9.38 47.25
C GLU A 551 -17.38 10.58 47.44
N ASN A 552 -17.53 11.41 46.40
CA ASN A 552 -18.49 12.51 46.35
C ASN A 552 -19.95 12.03 46.38
N ALA A 553 -20.30 10.99 45.62
CA ALA A 553 -21.64 10.41 45.65
C ALA A 553 -21.93 9.70 47.00
N LYS A 554 -20.94 9.05 47.62
CA LYS A 554 -21.06 8.49 48.98
C LYS A 554 -21.26 9.60 50.02
N THR A 555 -20.51 10.70 49.91
CA THR A 555 -20.61 11.85 50.81
C THR A 555 -21.97 12.56 50.67
N LEU A 556 -22.43 12.74 49.44
CA LEU A 556 -23.76 13.28 49.16
C LEU A 556 -24.87 12.34 49.64
N ALA A 557 -24.69 11.03 49.48
CA ALA A 557 -25.63 10.05 50.00
C ALA A 557 -25.69 10.05 51.53
N LEU A 558 -24.55 10.19 52.23
CA LEU A 558 -24.52 10.38 53.69
C LEU A 558 -25.23 11.67 54.12
N PHE A 559 -25.07 12.75 53.36
CA PHE A 559 -25.80 14.00 53.59
C PHE A 559 -27.32 13.82 53.45
N TRP A 560 -27.77 13.14 52.39
CA TRP A 560 -29.20 12.83 52.21
C TRP A 560 -29.72 11.86 53.27
N LEU A 561 -28.93 10.87 53.67
CA LEU A 561 -29.26 9.93 54.74
C LEU A 561 -29.51 10.70 56.04
N PHE A 562 -28.64 11.67 56.39
CA PHE A 562 -28.84 12.52 57.56
C PHE A 562 -30.15 13.32 57.46
N PHE A 563 -30.39 13.99 56.33
CA PHE A 563 -31.61 14.79 56.12
C PHE A 563 -32.89 13.96 56.22
N ILE A 564 -32.92 12.79 55.58
CA ILE A 564 -34.08 11.89 55.59
C ILE A 564 -34.26 11.29 56.99
N THR A 565 -33.17 10.97 57.70
CA THR A 565 -33.24 10.50 59.10
C THR A 565 -33.86 11.55 60.01
N VAL A 566 -33.46 12.82 59.90
CA VAL A 566 -34.06 13.93 60.65
C VAL A 566 -35.54 14.08 60.31
N LEU A 567 -35.90 14.01 59.02
CA LEU A 567 -37.29 14.09 58.57
C LEU A 567 -38.16 12.97 59.17
N PHE A 568 -37.65 11.74 59.23
CA PHE A 568 -38.35 10.59 59.83
C PHE A 568 -38.41 10.72 61.36
N ALA A 569 -37.34 11.21 62.00
CA ALA A 569 -37.31 11.48 63.44
C ALA A 569 -38.33 12.54 63.87
N MET A 570 -38.62 13.54 63.02
CA MET A 570 -39.69 14.51 63.27
C MET A 570 -41.08 13.88 63.36
N GLY A 571 -41.28 12.63 62.90
CA GLY A 571 -42.49 11.85 63.18
C GLY A 571 -42.78 11.70 64.68
N ALA A 572 -41.74 11.79 65.53
CA ALA A 572 -41.87 11.77 66.99
C ALA A 572 -42.68 12.95 67.54
N LEU A 573 -42.75 14.08 66.82
CA LEU A 573 -43.57 15.24 67.20
C LEU A 573 -45.07 14.92 67.20
N TYR A 574 -45.50 13.93 66.42
CA TYR A 574 -46.90 13.48 66.36
C TYR A 574 -47.15 12.28 67.27
N ASN A 575 -46.23 11.32 67.27
CA ASN A 575 -46.26 10.16 68.13
C ASN A 575 -44.84 9.64 68.34
N ILE A 576 -44.37 9.69 69.59
CA ILE A 576 -42.98 9.35 69.93
C ILE A 576 -42.63 7.91 69.56
N SER A 577 -43.55 6.96 69.76
CA SER A 577 -43.34 5.55 69.43
C SER A 577 -43.27 5.31 67.92
N VAL A 578 -44.12 5.98 67.13
CA VAL A 578 -44.07 5.91 65.66
C VAL A 578 -42.75 6.52 65.14
N GLY A 579 -42.36 7.70 65.66
CA GLY A 579 -41.10 8.34 65.30
C GLY A 579 -39.89 7.43 65.54
N LEU A 580 -39.83 6.76 66.69
CA LEU A 580 -38.78 5.80 67.01
C LEU A 580 -38.74 4.63 66.01
N VAL A 581 -39.87 4.04 65.63
CA VAL A 581 -39.87 2.91 64.67
C VAL A 581 -39.42 3.34 63.28
N ILE A 582 -39.76 4.54 62.83
CA ILE A 582 -39.47 4.96 61.45
C ILE A 582 -38.08 5.58 61.29
N THR A 583 -37.49 6.16 62.34
CA THR A 583 -36.18 6.84 62.29
C THR A 583 -35.03 6.01 61.67
N PRO A 584 -34.90 4.69 61.89
CA PRO A 584 -33.81 3.90 61.29
C PRO A 584 -34.11 3.38 59.88
N ILE A 585 -35.33 3.55 59.36
CA ILE A 585 -35.70 3.07 58.02
C ILE A 585 -34.82 3.68 56.90
N PRO A 586 -34.46 4.98 56.93
CA PRO A 586 -33.55 5.55 55.95
C PRO A 586 -32.19 4.85 55.89
N PHE A 587 -31.64 4.38 57.02
CA PHE A 587 -30.41 3.59 57.03
C PHE A 587 -30.57 2.26 56.26
N LEU A 588 -31.71 1.58 56.41
CA LEU A 588 -31.99 0.36 55.65
C LEU A 588 -32.12 0.65 54.16
N ILE A 589 -32.85 1.71 53.77
CA ILE A 589 -33.04 2.08 52.37
C ILE A 589 -31.69 2.39 51.70
N PHE A 590 -30.83 3.18 52.35
CA PHE A 590 -29.53 3.55 51.80
C PHE A 590 -28.56 2.35 51.73
N GLU A 591 -28.65 1.41 52.68
CA GLU A 591 -27.89 0.16 52.63
C GLU A 591 -28.38 -0.75 51.48
N PHE A 592 -29.70 -0.86 51.27
CA PHE A 592 -30.26 -1.65 50.16
C PHE A 592 -29.89 -1.12 48.77
N ILE A 593 -29.71 0.20 48.64
CA ILE A 593 -29.28 0.84 47.39
C ILE A 593 -27.74 0.76 47.24
N GLY A 594 -27.00 0.36 48.27
CA GLY A 594 -25.54 0.26 48.26
C GLY A 594 -24.82 1.59 48.48
N PHE A 595 -25.50 2.59 49.02
CA PHE A 595 -24.90 3.91 49.31
C PHE A 595 -24.12 3.95 50.62
N THR A 596 -24.40 3.04 51.56
CA THR A 596 -23.65 2.87 52.81
C THR A 596 -22.98 1.51 52.88
N SER A 597 -21.90 1.40 53.67
CA SER A 597 -21.17 0.16 53.91
C SER A 597 -21.29 -0.31 55.37
N ILE A 598 -22.40 0.04 56.03
CA ILE A 598 -22.58 -0.23 57.47
C ILE A 598 -22.86 -1.73 57.68
N GLY A 599 -23.30 -2.44 56.65
CA GLY A 599 -23.61 -3.85 56.67
C GLY A 599 -25.06 -4.07 57.11
N LEU A 600 -25.82 -4.81 56.29
CA LEU A 600 -27.22 -5.14 56.54
C LEU A 600 -27.51 -5.69 57.96
N PRO A 601 -26.67 -6.54 58.58
CA PRO A 601 -26.91 -7.01 59.95
C PRO A 601 -26.95 -5.88 60.99
N TYR A 602 -26.09 -4.87 60.85
CA TYR A 602 -26.02 -3.76 61.77
C TYR A 602 -27.20 -2.80 61.58
N ALA A 603 -27.55 -2.50 60.32
CA ALA A 603 -28.73 -1.69 60.01
C ALA A 603 -30.02 -2.34 60.56
N MET A 604 -30.15 -3.67 60.41
CA MET A 604 -31.27 -4.42 60.97
C MET A 604 -31.25 -4.44 62.51
N GLY A 605 -30.07 -4.57 63.12
CA GLY A 605 -29.90 -4.51 64.58
C GLY A 605 -30.37 -3.18 65.17
N VAL A 606 -30.01 -2.05 64.52
CA VAL A 606 -30.49 -0.71 64.92
C VAL A 606 -32.01 -0.61 64.78
N GLN A 607 -32.59 -1.11 63.69
CA GLN A 607 -34.05 -1.11 63.50
C GLN A 607 -34.78 -1.88 64.62
N VAL A 608 -34.30 -3.08 64.95
CA VAL A 608 -34.90 -3.89 66.03
C VAL A 608 -34.78 -3.19 67.38
N LEU A 609 -33.62 -2.59 67.68
CA LEU A 609 -33.40 -1.84 68.92
C LEU A 609 -34.42 -0.68 69.06
N PHE A 610 -34.63 0.10 68.00
CA PHE A 610 -35.57 1.21 68.02
C PHE A 610 -37.03 0.76 68.15
N ILE A 611 -37.40 -0.40 67.57
CA ILE A 611 -38.72 -1.02 67.78
C ILE A 611 -38.91 -1.39 69.26
N VAL A 612 -37.90 -1.99 69.89
CA VAL A 612 -37.97 -2.35 71.33
C VAL A 612 -38.13 -1.11 72.20
N ILE A 613 -37.35 -0.05 71.93
CA ILE A 613 -37.47 1.23 72.66
C ILE A 613 -38.87 1.83 72.45
N ALA A 614 -39.39 1.82 71.23
CA ALA A 614 -40.72 2.33 70.93
C ALA A 614 -41.83 1.62 71.73
N LEU A 615 -41.72 0.30 71.91
CA LEU A 615 -42.65 -0.50 72.70
C LEU A 615 -42.57 -0.20 74.21
N VAL A 616 -41.37 0.13 74.72
CA VAL A 616 -41.19 0.52 76.12
C VAL A 616 -41.76 1.92 76.38
N VAL A 617 -41.52 2.87 75.49
CA VAL A 617 -42.01 4.26 75.62
C VAL A 617 -43.53 4.38 75.44
N ASN A 618 -44.17 3.42 74.76
CA ASN A 618 -45.62 3.41 74.56
C ASN A 618 -46.42 2.89 75.78
N LYS A 619 -45.74 2.37 76.80
CA LYS A 619 -46.35 1.98 78.07
C LYS A 619 -46.30 3.15 79.04
#